data_AF-A0A7S1Y6N0-F1
#
_entry.id   AF-A0A7S1Y6N0-F1
#
_cell.length_a   1.000
_cell.length_b   1.000
_cell.length_c   1.000
_cell.angle_alpha   90.00
_cell.angle_beta   90.00
_cell.angle_gamma   90.00
#
_symmetry.space_group_name_H-M   'P 1'
#
loop_
_entity.id
_entity.type
_entity.pdbx_description
1 polymer ?
#
loop_
_entity_poly.entity_id
_entity_poly.type
_entity_poly.pdbx_seq_one_letter_code
_entity_poly.pdbx_strand_id
1 'polypeptide(L)'
;KGKGGGLAVAASNAATTVTLVLSDILGDPLDLIASGPTVRDDSTCKDALALIQSNKLKLPPSVHRVIEQGARDEDNGTSTNDSFPSNTHTVLVGNNELAVTAAADTAASLGYNPVVLSTMLTGEAKDMAGMYTAMAHQLKQQQDGSKNNKYAVASLPVALLAGGETTVTLDAANSGKGGRNQELALAAAVQLKELKLRNVVLASIGTDGTDGPTDAAGALVDGSTVDRIEKGDAMEALSKHDAYNYFSEVDKDGRCSLLKTGPTGTNVADVCVTLIR
;
A
#
# COMPACT_ATOMS: atom_id res chain seq x y z
N LYS A 1 -28.89 -4.34 -2.51
CA LYS A 1 -29.39 -4.95 -3.77
C LYS A 1 -28.31 -5.11 -4.83
N GLY A 2 -27.39 -4.16 -5.04
CA GLY A 2 -26.30 -4.33 -6.03
C GLY A 2 -24.98 -4.91 -5.51
N LYS A 3 -24.80 -5.04 -4.19
CA LYS A 3 -23.62 -5.61 -3.52
C LYS A 3 -23.76 -7.13 -3.35
N GLY A 4 -22.68 -7.81 -2.98
CA GLY A 4 -22.68 -9.24 -2.63
C GLY A 4 -23.28 -10.10 -3.75
N GLY A 5 -22.81 -9.90 -4.98
CA GLY A 5 -23.28 -10.62 -6.15
C GLY A 5 -24.62 -10.15 -6.72
N GLY A 6 -25.30 -9.20 -6.07
CA GLY A 6 -26.62 -8.75 -6.50
C GLY A 6 -26.66 -8.12 -7.90
N LEU A 7 -25.57 -7.50 -8.36
CA LEU A 7 -25.46 -7.02 -9.75
C LEU A 7 -25.31 -8.19 -10.72
N ALA A 8 -24.52 -9.21 -10.39
CA ALA A 8 -24.42 -10.42 -11.21
C ALA A 8 -25.79 -11.11 -11.34
N VAL A 9 -26.52 -11.27 -10.22
CA VAL A 9 -27.87 -11.86 -10.23
C VAL A 9 -28.83 -11.06 -11.12
N ALA A 10 -28.79 -9.73 -11.03
CA ALA A 10 -29.60 -8.86 -11.91
C ALA A 10 -29.23 -8.98 -13.40
N ALA A 11 -27.98 -9.33 -13.70
CA ALA A 11 -27.46 -9.54 -15.04
C ALA A 11 -27.54 -11.01 -15.52
N SER A 12 -28.21 -11.90 -14.77
CA SER A 12 -28.27 -13.35 -15.04
C SER A 12 -28.74 -13.73 -16.45
N ASN A 13 -29.58 -12.90 -17.09
CA ASN A 13 -30.06 -13.12 -18.46
C ASN A 13 -29.05 -12.71 -19.56
N ALA A 14 -27.91 -12.11 -19.21
CA ALA A 14 -26.86 -11.82 -20.18
C ALA A 14 -26.22 -13.11 -20.71
N ALA A 15 -25.65 -13.08 -21.92
CA ALA A 15 -24.88 -14.24 -22.41
C ALA A 15 -23.63 -14.48 -21.55
N THR A 16 -22.93 -13.42 -21.17
CA THR A 16 -21.74 -13.45 -20.32
C THR A 16 -21.59 -12.11 -19.61
N THR A 17 -21.26 -12.15 -18.33
CA THR A 17 -20.91 -10.98 -17.53
C THR A 17 -19.41 -11.03 -17.24
N VAL A 18 -18.67 -10.00 -17.67
CA VAL A 18 -17.23 -9.88 -17.41
C VAL A 18 -16.98 -8.63 -16.57
N THR A 19 -16.36 -8.82 -15.41
CA THR A 19 -15.94 -7.74 -14.51
C THR A 19 -14.43 -7.56 -14.63
N LEU A 20 -14.00 -6.36 -14.99
CA LEU A 20 -12.59 -5.98 -14.97
C LEU A 20 -12.32 -5.17 -13.70
N VAL A 21 -11.41 -5.66 -12.86
CA VAL A 21 -11.14 -5.09 -11.54
C VAL A 21 -9.77 -4.41 -11.54
N LEU A 22 -9.76 -3.16 -11.11
CA LEU A 22 -8.56 -2.45 -10.68
C LEU A 22 -8.63 -2.39 -9.14
N SER A 23 -7.75 -3.12 -8.47
CA SER A 23 -7.78 -3.30 -7.02
C SER A 23 -6.92 -2.26 -6.32
N ASP A 24 -7.54 -1.51 -5.42
CA ASP A 24 -6.91 -0.60 -4.47
C ASP A 24 -6.80 -1.21 -3.05
N ILE A 25 -7.14 -2.49 -2.89
CA ILE A 25 -7.11 -3.19 -1.60
C ILE A 25 -6.01 -4.26 -1.61
N LEU A 26 -5.14 -4.23 -0.60
CA LEU A 26 -4.08 -5.24 -0.47
C LEU A 26 -4.64 -6.66 -0.37
N GLY A 27 -4.01 -7.59 -1.10
CA GLY A 27 -4.43 -8.99 -1.19
C GLY A 27 -5.60 -9.24 -2.15
N ASP A 28 -6.10 -8.19 -2.80
CA ASP A 28 -7.14 -8.24 -3.83
C ASP A 28 -8.43 -9.02 -3.44
N PRO A 29 -8.99 -8.82 -2.23
CA PRO A 29 -10.23 -9.47 -1.81
C PRO A 29 -11.42 -8.97 -2.63
N LEU A 30 -11.79 -9.72 -3.66
CA LEU A 30 -12.81 -9.34 -4.66
C LEU A 30 -14.19 -9.06 -4.05
N ASP A 31 -14.51 -9.70 -2.93
CA ASP A 31 -15.73 -9.50 -2.15
C ASP A 31 -15.77 -8.16 -1.41
N LEU A 32 -14.62 -7.61 -1.04
CA LEU A 32 -14.51 -6.29 -0.41
C LEU A 32 -14.45 -5.16 -1.45
N ILE A 33 -13.84 -5.40 -2.61
CA ILE A 33 -13.73 -4.40 -3.68
C ILE A 33 -15.13 -4.02 -4.17
N ALA A 34 -15.50 -2.76 -3.97
CA ALA A 34 -16.86 -2.24 -4.20
C ALA A 34 -17.98 -3.05 -3.51
N SER A 35 -17.66 -3.81 -2.45
CA SER A 35 -18.54 -4.80 -1.81
C SER A 35 -19.01 -5.92 -2.77
N GLY A 36 -18.13 -6.35 -3.68
CA GLY A 36 -18.31 -7.55 -4.49
C GLY A 36 -19.61 -7.59 -5.30
N PRO A 37 -19.95 -6.57 -6.11
CA PRO A 37 -21.26 -6.51 -6.77
C PRO A 37 -21.52 -7.67 -7.74
N THR A 38 -20.45 -8.22 -8.32
CA THR A 38 -20.45 -9.35 -9.25
C THR A 38 -19.68 -10.55 -8.71
N VAL A 39 -19.43 -10.57 -7.40
CA VAL A 39 -18.69 -11.62 -6.70
C VAL A 39 -19.66 -12.27 -5.72
N ARG A 40 -19.57 -13.59 -5.59
CA ARG A 40 -20.40 -14.32 -4.64
C ARG A 40 -20.06 -13.88 -3.22
N ASP A 41 -21.09 -13.60 -2.42
CA ASP A 41 -20.95 -13.30 -0.99
C ASP A 41 -21.22 -14.59 -0.21
N ASP A 42 -20.22 -15.17 0.43
CA ASP A 42 -20.41 -16.41 1.20
C ASP A 42 -20.89 -16.16 2.64
N SER A 43 -21.07 -14.90 3.04
CA SER A 43 -21.66 -14.56 4.34
C SER A 43 -23.18 -14.71 4.36
N THR A 44 -23.73 -14.77 5.56
CA THR A 44 -25.18 -14.96 5.80
C THR A 44 -25.77 -13.83 6.63
N CYS A 45 -27.09 -13.71 6.59
CA CYS A 45 -27.82 -12.81 7.49
C CYS A 45 -27.63 -13.21 8.96
N LYS A 46 -27.39 -14.50 9.25
CA LYS A 46 -27.02 -14.95 10.60
C LYS A 46 -25.66 -14.43 11.05
N ASP A 47 -24.68 -14.39 10.15
CA ASP A 47 -23.37 -13.79 10.44
C ASP A 47 -23.53 -12.30 10.77
N ALA A 48 -24.36 -11.59 9.99
CA ALA A 48 -24.69 -10.19 10.27
C ALA A 48 -25.36 -10.02 11.65
N LEU A 49 -26.33 -10.87 12.02
CA LEU A 49 -26.97 -10.83 13.35
C LEU A 49 -25.96 -11.09 14.48
N ALA A 50 -25.06 -12.05 14.32
CA ALA A 50 -24.01 -12.34 15.28
C ALA A 50 -23.05 -11.14 15.47
N LEU A 51 -22.71 -10.45 14.38
CA LEU A 51 -21.91 -9.22 14.44
C LEU A 51 -22.65 -8.08 15.14
N ILE A 52 -23.94 -7.89 14.85
CA ILE A 52 -24.77 -6.87 15.51
C ILE A 52 -24.84 -7.11 17.02
N GLN A 53 -25.05 -8.35 17.44
CA GLN A 53 -25.16 -8.72 18.85
C GLN A 53 -23.82 -8.57 19.57
N SER A 54 -22.74 -9.13 19.01
CA SER A 54 -21.40 -9.09 19.62
C SER A 54 -20.86 -7.66 19.78
N ASN A 55 -21.11 -6.79 18.80
CA ASN A 55 -20.70 -5.39 18.84
C ASN A 55 -21.73 -4.46 19.50
N LYS A 56 -22.86 -4.99 19.98
CA LYS A 56 -23.96 -4.24 20.62
C LYS A 56 -24.46 -3.06 19.78
N LEU A 57 -24.54 -3.25 18.47
CA LEU A 57 -24.92 -2.20 17.52
C LEU A 57 -26.42 -1.88 17.64
N LYS A 58 -26.74 -0.59 17.72
CA LYS A 58 -28.14 -0.12 17.68
C LYS A 58 -28.52 0.19 16.24
N LEU A 59 -29.38 -0.63 15.64
CA LEU A 59 -29.85 -0.45 14.28
C LEU A 59 -31.28 0.11 14.21
N PRO A 60 -31.63 0.84 13.14
CA PRO A 60 -33.01 1.20 12.87
C PRO A 60 -33.91 -0.05 12.73
N PRO A 61 -35.18 -0.01 13.18
CA PRO A 61 -36.08 -1.16 13.10
C PRO A 61 -36.28 -1.73 11.69
N SER A 62 -36.18 -0.89 10.65
CA SER A 62 -36.28 -1.32 9.26
C SER A 62 -35.12 -2.23 8.84
N VAL A 63 -33.90 -1.93 9.30
CA VAL A 63 -32.70 -2.72 8.99
C VAL A 63 -32.75 -4.06 9.73
N HIS A 64 -33.11 -4.03 11.02
CA HIS A 64 -33.24 -5.24 11.84
C HIS A 64 -34.22 -6.24 11.21
N ARG A 65 -35.40 -5.76 10.78
CA ARG A 65 -36.40 -6.61 10.11
C ARG A 65 -35.89 -7.28 8.83
N VAL A 66 -35.11 -6.57 8.02
CA VAL A 66 -34.57 -7.12 6.76
C VAL A 66 -33.59 -8.25 7.05
N ILE A 67 -32.70 -8.06 8.03
CA ILE A 67 -31.68 -9.06 8.37
C ILE A 67 -32.33 -10.28 9.06
N GLU A 68 -33.26 -10.07 9.99
CA GLU A 68 -34.00 -11.17 10.63
C GLU A 68 -34.83 -11.98 9.63
N GLN A 69 -35.47 -11.31 8.66
CA GLN A 69 -36.21 -12.00 7.61
C GLN A 69 -35.27 -12.83 6.75
N GLY A 70 -34.13 -12.26 6.33
CA GLY A 70 -33.13 -12.99 5.56
C GLY A 70 -32.59 -14.22 6.28
N ALA A 71 -32.32 -14.13 7.59
CA ALA A 71 -31.87 -15.27 8.39
C ALA A 71 -32.92 -16.39 8.47
N ARG A 72 -34.22 -16.04 8.52
CA ARG A 72 -35.32 -17.01 8.46
C ARG A 72 -35.46 -17.64 7.07
N ASP A 73 -35.26 -16.86 6.01
CA ASP A 73 -35.33 -17.35 4.63
C ASP A 73 -34.19 -18.36 4.36
N GLU A 74 -32.99 -18.09 4.89
CA GLU A 74 -31.86 -19.02 4.89
C GLU A 74 -32.15 -20.34 5.62
N ASP A 75 -32.78 -20.29 6.81
CA ASP A 75 -33.23 -21.48 7.55
C ASP A 75 -34.22 -22.34 6.75
N ASN A 76 -35.02 -21.71 5.90
CA ASN A 76 -35.98 -22.38 5.02
C ASN A 76 -35.36 -22.85 3.69
N GLY A 77 -34.03 -22.79 3.54
CA GLY A 77 -33.32 -23.20 2.33
C GLY A 77 -33.48 -22.25 1.15
N THR A 78 -33.95 -21.01 1.39
CA THR A 78 -34.08 -19.96 0.38
C THR A 78 -32.86 -19.05 0.48
N SER A 79 -31.68 -19.55 0.11
CA SER A 79 -30.47 -18.72 0.06
C SER A 79 -30.40 -17.98 -1.27
N THR A 80 -30.10 -16.67 -1.24
CA THR A 80 -29.80 -15.91 -2.45
C THR A 80 -28.52 -16.41 -3.14
N ASN A 81 -27.64 -17.11 -2.42
CA ASN A 81 -26.36 -17.62 -2.92
C ASN A 81 -26.47 -18.87 -3.80
N ASP A 82 -27.54 -19.66 -3.66
CA ASP A 82 -27.74 -20.86 -4.48
C ASP A 82 -28.05 -20.53 -5.94
N SER A 83 -28.37 -19.26 -6.23
CA SER A 83 -28.72 -18.75 -7.55
C SER A 83 -27.61 -17.94 -8.23
N PHE A 84 -26.38 -17.98 -7.73
CA PHE A 84 -25.30 -17.17 -8.30
C PHE A 84 -25.02 -17.56 -9.78
N PRO A 85 -24.96 -16.61 -10.72
CA PRO A 85 -24.90 -16.94 -12.15
C PRO A 85 -23.54 -17.53 -12.56
N SER A 86 -23.56 -18.68 -13.24
CA SER A 86 -22.34 -19.34 -13.73
C SER A 86 -21.68 -18.66 -14.94
N ASN A 87 -22.38 -17.73 -15.58
CA ASN A 87 -21.91 -16.92 -16.71
C ASN A 87 -21.20 -15.63 -16.28
N THR A 88 -20.79 -15.52 -15.00
CA THR A 88 -20.09 -14.37 -14.45
C THR A 88 -18.60 -14.67 -14.29
N HIS A 89 -17.75 -13.80 -14.82
CA HIS A 89 -16.29 -13.89 -14.74
C HIS A 89 -15.71 -12.59 -14.20
N THR A 90 -14.66 -12.71 -13.38
CA THR A 90 -13.92 -11.58 -12.82
C THR A 90 -12.46 -11.69 -13.23
N VAL A 91 -11.92 -10.60 -13.74
CA VAL A 91 -10.52 -10.49 -14.18
C VAL A 91 -9.90 -9.31 -13.46
N LEU A 92 -8.83 -9.57 -12.71
CA LEU A 92 -8.01 -8.53 -12.13
C LEU A 92 -7.08 -7.97 -13.22
N VAL A 93 -7.26 -6.70 -13.56
CA VAL A 93 -6.52 -6.02 -14.65
C VAL A 93 -5.48 -5.03 -14.12
N GLY A 94 -5.50 -4.74 -12.82
CA GLY A 94 -4.48 -3.96 -12.14
C GLY A 94 -4.57 -4.15 -10.63
N ASN A 95 -3.41 -4.24 -9.99
CA ASN A 95 -3.25 -4.36 -8.55
C ASN A 95 -1.82 -3.94 -8.17
N ASN A 96 -1.51 -3.98 -6.88
CA ASN A 96 -0.19 -3.62 -6.37
C ASN A 96 0.92 -4.57 -6.89
N GLU A 97 0.63 -5.87 -6.98
CA GLU A 97 1.58 -6.86 -7.49
C GLU A 97 2.04 -6.56 -8.91
N LEU A 98 1.13 -6.16 -9.80
CA LEU A 98 1.47 -5.75 -11.16
C LEU A 98 2.35 -4.49 -11.18
N ALA A 99 2.08 -3.51 -10.31
CA ALA A 99 2.92 -2.31 -10.20
C ALA A 99 4.34 -2.63 -9.71
N VAL A 100 4.47 -3.46 -8.68
CA VAL A 100 5.77 -3.90 -8.14
C VAL A 100 6.53 -4.75 -9.15
N THR A 101 5.84 -5.64 -9.86
CA THR A 101 6.44 -6.47 -10.92
C THR A 101 6.98 -5.60 -12.05
N ALA A 102 6.21 -4.61 -12.51
CA ALA A 102 6.67 -3.67 -13.53
C ALA A 102 7.91 -2.87 -13.07
N ALA A 103 7.98 -2.47 -11.79
CA ALA A 103 9.16 -1.83 -11.22
C ALA A 103 10.36 -2.78 -11.18
N ALA A 104 10.16 -4.06 -10.85
CA ALA A 104 11.20 -5.08 -10.81
C ALA A 104 11.77 -5.38 -12.20
N ASP A 105 10.90 -5.55 -13.20
CA ASP A 105 11.29 -5.74 -14.61
C ASP A 105 12.09 -4.54 -15.13
N THR A 106 11.65 -3.32 -14.78
CA THR A 106 12.37 -2.09 -15.12
C THR A 106 13.75 -2.08 -14.47
N ALA A 107 13.87 -2.39 -13.18
CA ALA A 107 15.15 -2.45 -12.48
C ALA A 107 16.11 -3.49 -13.10
N ALA A 108 15.60 -4.66 -13.48
CA ALA A 108 16.36 -5.69 -14.18
C ALA A 108 16.88 -5.19 -15.54
N SER A 109 16.04 -4.51 -16.32
CA SER A 109 16.43 -3.92 -17.61
C SER A 109 17.52 -2.84 -17.46
N LEU A 110 17.60 -2.20 -16.30
CA LEU A 110 18.62 -1.21 -15.94
C LEU A 110 19.89 -1.83 -15.31
N GLY A 111 19.96 -3.16 -15.20
CA GLY A 111 21.12 -3.90 -14.73
C GLY A 111 21.20 -4.12 -13.21
N TYR A 112 20.12 -3.90 -12.47
CA TYR A 112 20.02 -4.28 -11.05
C TYR A 112 19.51 -5.72 -10.92
N ASN A 113 19.87 -6.39 -9.83
CA ASN A 113 19.22 -7.63 -9.41
C ASN A 113 17.94 -7.27 -8.62
N PRO A 114 16.72 -7.48 -9.15
CA PRO A 114 15.51 -7.16 -8.40
C PRO A 114 15.26 -8.21 -7.30
N VAL A 115 14.81 -7.74 -6.15
CA VAL A 115 14.28 -8.57 -5.05
C VAL A 115 12.97 -7.97 -4.61
N VAL A 116 11.87 -8.66 -4.91
CA VAL A 116 10.54 -8.31 -4.40
C VAL A 116 10.40 -8.87 -2.98
N LEU A 117 10.31 -7.98 -1.99
CA LEU A 117 10.20 -8.32 -0.58
C LEU A 117 8.78 -8.73 -0.20
N SER A 118 7.78 -8.00 -0.70
CA SER A 118 6.35 -8.24 -0.46
C SER A 118 5.50 -7.34 -1.36
N THR A 119 4.26 -7.74 -1.63
CA THR A 119 3.19 -6.91 -2.23
C THR A 119 2.05 -6.64 -1.23
N MET A 120 2.26 -6.99 0.04
CA MET A 120 1.32 -6.80 1.15
C MET A 120 2.01 -6.13 2.34
N LEU A 121 2.96 -5.22 2.07
CA LEU A 121 3.66 -4.53 3.15
C LEU A 121 2.69 -3.64 3.93
N THR A 122 2.63 -3.84 5.25
CA THR A 122 1.81 -3.04 6.16
C THR A 122 2.61 -2.74 7.43
N GLY A 123 2.17 -1.75 8.19
CA GLY A 123 2.84 -1.30 9.42
C GLY A 123 3.18 0.18 9.38
N GLU A 124 3.83 0.66 10.45
CA GLU A 124 4.18 2.06 10.60
C GLU A 124 5.30 2.45 9.62
N ALA A 125 5.09 3.54 8.87
CA ALA A 125 5.97 3.99 7.79
C ALA A 125 7.44 4.13 8.22
N LYS A 126 7.68 4.76 9.37
CA LYS A 126 9.03 4.97 9.93
C LYS A 126 9.74 3.65 10.33
N ASP A 127 8.97 2.67 10.78
CA ASP A 127 9.51 1.35 11.17
C ASP A 127 9.89 0.58 9.91
N MET A 128 9.07 0.69 8.85
CA MET A 128 9.39 0.06 7.57
C MET A 128 10.65 0.61 6.91
N ALA A 129 10.94 1.89 7.09
CA ALA A 129 12.21 2.48 6.67
C ALA A 129 13.42 1.72 7.27
N GLY A 130 13.32 1.31 8.54
CA GLY A 130 14.34 0.53 9.23
C GLY A 130 14.67 -0.81 8.59
N MET A 131 13.68 -1.47 8.00
CA MET A 131 13.89 -2.71 7.26
C MET A 131 14.77 -2.46 6.03
N TYR A 132 14.44 -1.46 5.21
CA TYR A 132 15.18 -1.16 3.98
C TYR A 132 16.63 -0.75 4.25
N THR A 133 16.85 0.15 5.20
CA THR A 133 18.19 0.64 5.53
C THR A 133 19.07 -0.43 6.16
N ALA A 134 18.50 -1.30 7.01
CA ALA A 134 19.22 -2.42 7.60
C ALA A 134 19.64 -3.45 6.54
N MET A 135 18.75 -3.78 5.60
CA MET A 135 19.07 -4.66 4.47
C MET A 135 20.15 -4.05 3.58
N ALA A 136 20.04 -2.76 3.26
CA ALA A 136 21.04 -2.04 2.48
C ALA A 136 22.41 -2.05 3.16
N HIS A 137 22.45 -1.83 4.47
CA HIS A 137 23.68 -1.87 5.26
C HIS A 137 24.33 -3.25 5.25
N GLN A 138 23.54 -4.30 5.46
CA GLN A 138 24.02 -5.68 5.44
C GLN A 138 24.61 -6.07 4.08
N LEU A 139 23.95 -5.70 2.98
CA LEU A 139 24.43 -5.95 1.61
C LEU A 139 25.74 -5.21 1.33
N LYS A 140 25.88 -3.98 1.83
CA LYS A 140 27.12 -3.21 1.71
C LYS A 140 28.28 -3.80 2.49
N GLN A 141 28.04 -4.27 3.71
CA GLN A 141 29.03 -4.97 4.53
C GLN A 141 29.45 -6.32 3.93
N GLN A 142 28.59 -6.95 3.14
CA GLN A 142 28.96 -8.16 2.39
C GLN A 142 29.87 -7.83 1.20
N GLN A 143 29.61 -6.73 0.50
CA GLN A 143 30.42 -6.29 -0.65
C GLN A 143 31.85 -5.89 -0.24
N ASP A 144 32.01 -5.19 0.89
CA ASP A 144 33.33 -4.77 1.37
C ASP A 144 34.10 -5.86 2.15
N GLY A 145 33.47 -7.02 2.36
CA GLY A 145 34.05 -8.16 3.06
C GLY A 145 34.08 -8.03 4.59
N SER A 146 33.52 -6.97 5.17
CA SER A 146 33.44 -6.78 6.62
C SER A 146 32.50 -7.79 7.30
N LYS A 147 31.53 -8.33 6.56
CA LYS A 147 30.73 -9.49 6.97
C LYS A 147 30.65 -10.52 5.87
N ASN A 148 30.73 -11.79 6.24
CA ASN A 148 30.51 -12.89 5.32
C ASN A 148 29.33 -13.74 5.80
N ASN A 149 28.15 -13.49 5.24
CA ASN A 149 26.97 -14.33 5.44
C ASN A 149 26.65 -15.06 4.15
N LYS A 150 26.71 -16.40 4.21
CA LYS A 150 26.45 -17.32 3.10
C LYS A 150 25.05 -17.17 2.48
N TYR A 151 24.08 -16.69 3.25
CA TYR A 151 22.69 -16.55 2.86
C TYR A 151 22.31 -15.08 2.63
N ALA A 152 23.13 -14.37 1.84
CA ALA A 152 22.80 -13.03 1.37
C ALA A 152 21.49 -13.03 0.58
N VAL A 153 20.68 -11.97 0.72
CA VAL A 153 19.42 -11.86 0.00
C VAL A 153 19.63 -11.67 -1.52
N ALA A 154 20.71 -11.00 -1.92
CA ALA A 154 21.11 -10.80 -3.31
C ALA A 154 22.57 -10.32 -3.42
N SER A 155 23.08 -10.27 -4.65
CA SER A 155 24.35 -9.60 -4.98
C SER A 155 24.12 -8.17 -5.47
N LEU A 156 25.09 -7.28 -5.25
CA LEU A 156 25.06 -5.92 -5.78
C LEU A 156 25.43 -5.88 -7.27
N PRO A 157 24.88 -4.95 -8.07
CA PRO A 157 23.86 -3.96 -7.70
C PRO A 157 22.49 -4.62 -7.53
N VAL A 158 21.69 -4.16 -6.57
CA VAL A 158 20.37 -4.73 -6.24
C VAL A 158 19.31 -3.64 -6.13
N ALA A 159 18.10 -3.96 -6.54
CA ALA A 159 16.90 -3.19 -6.28
C ALA A 159 16.02 -3.98 -5.30
N LEU A 160 15.84 -3.48 -4.09
CA LEU A 160 14.85 -4.02 -3.16
C LEU A 160 13.52 -3.34 -3.45
N LEU A 161 12.49 -4.10 -3.77
CA LEU A 161 11.17 -3.59 -4.10
C LEU A 161 10.15 -4.15 -3.12
N ALA A 162 9.20 -3.33 -2.72
CA ALA A 162 7.98 -3.82 -2.11
C ALA A 162 6.81 -2.95 -2.52
N GLY A 163 5.61 -3.50 -2.37
CA GLY A 163 4.40 -2.71 -2.38
C GLY A 163 3.48 -3.13 -1.25
N GLY A 164 2.48 -2.29 -1.01
CA GLY A 164 1.68 -2.37 0.19
C GLY A 164 1.04 -1.03 0.50
N GLU A 165 0.65 -0.86 1.76
CA GLU A 165 0.09 0.39 2.26
C GLU A 165 0.50 0.53 3.72
N THR A 166 1.45 1.44 3.96
CA THR A 166 1.91 1.75 5.32
C THR A 166 0.97 2.74 5.99
N THR A 167 1.12 2.92 7.30
CA THR A 167 0.34 3.89 8.05
C THR A 167 1.25 4.84 8.81
N VAL A 168 0.70 6.01 9.11
CA VAL A 168 1.28 6.96 10.06
C VAL A 168 0.29 7.13 11.20
N THR A 169 0.75 6.86 12.41
CA THR A 169 -0.05 7.08 13.62
C THR A 169 0.05 8.54 14.03
N LEU A 170 -1.00 9.31 13.75
CA LEU A 170 -1.09 10.71 14.12
C LEU A 170 -1.75 10.90 15.49
N ASP A 171 -1.15 11.73 16.32
CA ASP A 171 -1.73 12.26 17.53
C ASP A 171 -2.64 13.47 17.25
N ALA A 172 -3.66 13.66 18.11
CA ALA A 172 -4.73 14.64 17.88
C ALA A 172 -4.25 16.10 17.82
N ALA A 173 -3.06 16.39 18.36
CA ALA A 173 -2.44 17.71 18.34
C ALA A 173 -1.55 17.92 17.10
N ASN A 174 -1.43 16.92 16.21
CA ASN A 174 -0.59 17.02 15.04
C ASN A 174 -1.04 18.18 14.12
N SER A 175 -0.08 19.01 13.73
CA SER A 175 -0.25 20.11 12.78
C SER A 175 0.74 20.04 11.62
N GLY A 176 1.56 18.98 11.56
CA GLY A 176 2.48 18.75 10.47
C GLY A 176 1.78 18.35 9.18
N LYS A 177 2.51 18.45 8.08
CA LYS A 177 2.08 18.09 6.74
C LYS A 177 3.00 17.02 6.17
N GLY A 178 2.42 15.95 5.65
CA GLY A 178 3.14 14.82 5.08
C GLY A 178 2.21 13.66 4.79
N GLY A 179 2.78 12.54 4.39
CA GLY A 179 2.09 11.27 4.21
C GLY A 179 3.02 10.11 4.51
N ARG A 180 2.47 8.90 4.43
CA ARG A 180 3.17 7.66 4.78
C ARG A 180 4.41 7.42 3.92
N ASN A 181 4.36 7.74 2.62
CA ASN A 181 5.48 7.56 1.72
C ASN A 181 6.60 8.57 2.00
N GLN A 182 6.23 9.83 2.27
CA GLN A 182 7.17 10.87 2.70
C GLN A 182 7.78 10.55 4.07
N GLU A 183 7.01 10.03 5.01
CA GLU A 183 7.51 9.69 6.35
C GLU A 183 8.48 8.50 6.31
N LEU A 184 8.17 7.46 5.52
CA LEU A 184 9.08 6.35 5.27
C LEU A 184 10.40 6.86 4.66
N ALA A 185 10.32 7.70 3.63
CA ALA A 185 11.49 8.26 2.98
C ALA A 185 12.33 9.13 3.93
N LEU A 186 11.70 9.98 4.76
CA LEU A 186 12.43 10.83 5.70
C LEU A 186 13.12 10.00 6.80
N ALA A 187 12.44 8.99 7.33
CA ALA A 187 13.02 8.05 8.29
C ALA A 187 14.19 7.28 7.69
N ALA A 188 14.09 6.87 6.42
CA ALA A 188 15.19 6.23 5.70
C ALA A 188 16.37 7.20 5.52
N ALA A 189 16.13 8.45 5.14
CA ALA A 189 17.18 9.45 4.94
C ALA A 189 18.03 9.67 6.20
N VAL A 190 17.38 9.77 7.36
CA VAL A 190 18.07 9.87 8.66
C VAL A 190 18.97 8.66 8.89
N GLN A 191 18.41 7.45 8.77
CA GLN A 191 19.16 6.22 9.05
C GLN A 191 20.28 5.97 8.03
N LEU A 192 20.07 6.27 6.74
CA LEU A 192 21.12 6.19 5.73
C LEU A 192 22.28 7.14 6.05
N LYS A 193 21.99 8.34 6.56
CA LYS A 193 23.03 9.28 7.03
C LYS A 193 23.82 8.69 8.19
N GLU A 194 23.15 8.17 9.22
CA GLU A 194 23.76 7.56 10.41
C GLU A 194 24.64 6.36 10.06
N LEU A 195 24.16 5.50 9.17
CA LEU A 195 24.86 4.31 8.67
C LEU A 195 25.93 4.64 7.62
N LYS A 196 26.11 5.92 7.26
CA LYS A 196 27.05 6.41 6.23
C LYS A 196 26.84 5.77 4.85
N LEU A 197 25.61 5.43 4.52
CA LEU A 197 25.23 4.79 3.26
C LEU A 197 24.93 5.83 2.17
N ARG A 198 25.97 6.52 1.70
CA ARG A 198 25.83 7.60 0.70
C ARG A 198 25.39 7.13 -0.69
N ASN A 199 25.65 5.87 -1.05
CA ASN A 199 25.35 5.30 -2.37
C ASN A 199 24.09 4.42 -2.37
N VAL A 200 23.14 4.72 -1.50
CA VAL A 200 21.83 4.07 -1.43
C VAL A 200 20.77 5.12 -1.69
N VAL A 201 19.84 4.81 -2.59
CA VAL A 201 18.70 5.66 -2.92
C VAL A 201 17.43 4.90 -2.58
N LEU A 202 16.47 5.56 -1.94
CA LEU A 202 15.16 5.02 -1.64
C LEU A 202 14.10 5.97 -2.19
N ALA A 203 13.09 5.43 -2.85
CA ALA A 203 11.88 6.14 -3.22
C ALA A 203 10.66 5.37 -2.72
N SER A 204 9.73 6.07 -2.07
CA SER A 204 8.40 5.53 -1.71
C SER A 204 7.34 6.40 -2.36
N ILE A 205 6.38 5.78 -3.03
CA ILE A 205 5.45 6.46 -3.96
C ILE A 205 4.06 5.85 -3.87
N GLY A 206 3.05 6.69 -3.63
CA GLY A 206 1.64 6.39 -3.82
C GLY A 206 1.29 6.39 -5.30
N THR A 207 0.71 5.29 -5.79
CA THR A 207 0.42 5.12 -7.23
C THR A 207 -0.70 6.02 -7.74
N ASP A 208 -1.49 6.62 -6.85
CA ASP A 208 -2.51 7.62 -7.18
C ASP A 208 -1.95 9.02 -7.46
N GLY A 209 -0.67 9.22 -7.15
CA GLY A 209 0.02 10.49 -7.31
C GLY A 209 -0.11 11.43 -6.11
N THR A 210 -0.63 10.94 -4.99
CA THR A 210 -0.81 11.68 -3.74
C THR A 210 -0.32 10.91 -2.53
N ASP A 211 0.13 11.61 -1.50
CA ASP A 211 0.58 11.04 -0.24
C ASP A 211 0.20 11.98 0.90
N GLY A 212 -0.75 11.53 1.72
CA GLY A 212 -1.39 12.36 2.73
C GLY A 212 -2.09 13.59 2.13
N PRO A 213 -2.34 14.65 2.92
CA PRO A 213 -2.95 15.90 2.43
C PRO A 213 -1.91 16.79 1.71
N THR A 214 -1.22 16.25 0.69
CA THR A 214 -0.16 16.94 -0.05
C THR A 214 -0.34 16.83 -1.57
N ASP A 215 0.47 17.57 -2.33
CA ASP A 215 0.51 17.51 -3.80
C ASP A 215 1.65 16.61 -4.32
N ALA A 216 2.31 15.88 -3.42
CA ALA A 216 3.36 14.93 -3.73
C ALA A 216 2.81 13.50 -3.62
N ALA A 217 3.31 12.60 -4.46
CA ALA A 217 3.05 11.17 -4.40
C ALA A 217 3.91 10.46 -3.34
N GLY A 218 4.93 11.14 -2.81
CA GLY A 218 5.91 10.54 -1.92
C GLY A 218 7.23 11.30 -2.00
N ALA A 219 8.34 10.60 -1.72
CA ALA A 219 9.66 11.20 -1.77
C ALA A 219 10.75 10.21 -2.19
N LEU A 220 11.83 10.77 -2.76
CA LEU A 220 13.08 10.12 -3.12
C LEU A 220 14.21 10.71 -2.27
N VAL A 221 14.98 9.84 -1.64
CA VAL A 221 16.04 10.22 -0.71
C VAL A 221 17.30 9.39 -0.95
N ASP A 222 18.42 9.92 -0.52
CA ASP A 222 19.71 9.24 -0.43
C ASP A 222 20.42 9.55 0.90
N GLY A 223 21.55 8.90 1.15
CA GLY A 223 22.31 9.13 2.38
C GLY A 223 22.91 10.54 2.54
N SER A 224 22.79 11.41 1.54
CA SER A 224 23.19 12.82 1.61
C SER A 224 22.03 13.78 1.88
N THR A 225 20.78 13.30 1.80
CA THR A 225 19.58 14.16 1.78
C THR A 225 19.48 15.03 3.01
N VAL A 226 19.75 14.48 4.20
CA VAL A 226 19.72 15.24 5.46
C VAL A 226 20.84 16.29 5.56
N ASP A 227 21.93 16.13 4.80
CA ASP A 227 23.03 17.10 4.78
C ASP A 227 22.78 18.28 3.83
N ARG A 228 21.68 18.26 3.04
CA ARG A 228 21.40 19.27 2.01
C ARG A 228 20.89 20.59 2.58
N ILE A 229 20.38 20.59 3.82
CA ILE A 229 19.97 21.82 4.51
C ILE A 229 20.81 22.00 5.77
N GLU A 230 21.35 23.21 5.97
CA GLU A 230 22.13 23.56 7.17
C GLU A 230 21.23 23.71 8.41
N LYS A 231 19.97 24.11 8.18
CA LYS A 231 18.96 24.35 9.21
C LYS A 231 17.72 23.54 8.89
N GLY A 232 17.40 22.60 9.78
CA GLY A 232 16.23 21.74 9.66
C GLY A 232 16.55 20.40 10.29
N ASP A 233 15.88 20.10 11.40
CA ASP A 233 16.06 18.83 12.10
C ASP A 233 15.10 17.80 11.50
N ALA A 234 15.67 16.84 10.76
CA ALA A 234 14.92 15.74 10.15
C ALA A 234 14.20 14.88 11.21
N MET A 235 14.79 14.72 12.40
CA MET A 235 14.17 13.99 13.51
C MET A 235 13.01 14.78 14.11
N GLU A 236 13.15 16.09 14.20
CA GLU A 236 12.04 16.96 14.63
C GLU A 236 10.89 16.88 13.62
N ALA A 237 11.18 16.99 12.32
CA ALA A 237 10.16 16.87 11.27
C ALA A 237 9.45 15.51 11.29
N LEU A 238 10.17 14.40 11.51
CA LEU A 238 9.57 13.08 11.72
C LEU A 238 8.66 13.06 12.96
N SER A 239 9.13 13.58 14.09
CA SER A 239 8.34 13.59 15.33
C SER A 239 7.07 14.44 15.25
N LYS A 240 7.04 15.40 14.32
CA LYS A 240 5.92 16.31 14.06
C LYS A 240 5.10 15.91 12.83
N HIS A 241 5.38 14.76 12.20
CA HIS A 241 4.73 14.33 10.96
C HIS A 241 4.74 15.41 9.86
N ASP A 242 5.84 16.16 9.76
CA ASP A 242 5.99 17.34 8.90
C ASP A 242 6.99 17.13 7.75
N ALA A 243 7.03 15.90 7.23
CA ALA A 243 7.97 15.50 6.19
C ALA A 243 7.84 16.32 4.90
N TYR A 244 6.62 16.76 4.53
CA TYR A 244 6.39 17.56 3.33
C TYR A 244 7.13 18.90 3.38
N ASN A 245 7.02 19.61 4.51
CA ASN A 245 7.66 20.90 4.67
C ASN A 245 9.18 20.75 4.76
N TYR A 246 9.67 19.71 5.44
CA TYR A 246 11.10 19.38 5.46
C TYR A 246 11.64 19.19 4.05
N PHE A 247 11.03 18.32 3.24
CA PHE A 247 11.50 18.10 1.87
C PHE A 247 11.31 19.33 0.98
N SER A 248 10.28 20.14 1.21
CA SER A 248 10.13 21.42 0.50
C SER A 248 11.31 22.37 0.73
N GLU A 249 11.92 22.34 1.93
CA GLU A 249 13.16 23.08 2.21
C GLU A 249 14.37 22.43 1.54
N VAL A 250 14.47 21.10 1.57
CA VAL A 250 15.55 20.36 0.88
C VAL A 250 15.56 20.67 -0.61
N ASP A 251 14.38 20.70 -1.26
CA ASP A 251 14.24 20.85 -2.70
C ASP A 251 14.67 22.22 -3.24
N LYS A 252 14.88 23.20 -2.35
CA LYS A 252 15.46 24.50 -2.72
C LYS A 252 16.89 24.40 -3.26
N ASP A 253 17.58 23.29 -3.01
CA ASP A 253 18.90 23.00 -3.58
C ASP A 253 18.85 22.53 -5.06
N GLY A 254 17.65 22.29 -5.59
CA GLY A 254 17.40 21.87 -6.97
C GLY A 254 17.45 20.36 -7.22
N ARG A 255 17.59 19.50 -6.19
CA ARG A 255 17.69 18.03 -6.31
C ARG A 255 16.40 17.27 -6.01
N CYS A 256 15.26 17.96 -5.97
CA CYS A 256 13.87 17.45 -5.91
C CYS A 256 13.69 16.07 -5.24
N SER A 257 13.61 16.09 -3.92
CA SER A 257 13.27 14.95 -3.06
C SER A 257 11.78 14.67 -3.07
N LEU A 258 10.91 15.70 -3.14
CA LEU A 258 9.47 15.46 -3.31
C LEU A 258 9.17 14.92 -4.71
N LEU A 259 8.45 13.80 -4.76
CA LEU A 259 8.02 13.21 -6.02
C LEU A 259 6.63 13.73 -6.38
N LYS A 260 6.55 14.70 -7.30
CA LYS A 260 5.30 15.30 -7.76
C LYS A 260 4.93 14.77 -9.15
N THR A 261 4.14 13.71 -9.19
CA THR A 261 3.65 13.11 -10.43
C THR A 261 2.41 13.81 -10.98
N GLY A 262 1.67 14.52 -10.11
CA GLY A 262 0.27 14.87 -10.35
C GLY A 262 -0.64 13.63 -10.25
N PRO A 263 -1.97 13.82 -10.38
CA PRO A 263 -2.92 12.72 -10.33
C PRO A 263 -2.67 11.75 -11.49
N THR A 264 -2.48 10.48 -11.18
CA THR A 264 -2.15 9.45 -12.19
C THR A 264 -3.40 8.88 -12.87
N GLY A 265 -4.57 9.02 -12.24
CA GLY A 265 -5.82 8.43 -12.71
C GLY A 265 -5.98 6.94 -12.39
N THR A 266 -5.11 6.38 -11.53
CA THR A 266 -5.19 5.01 -11.02
C THR A 266 -4.92 4.98 -9.52
N ASN A 267 -5.17 3.87 -8.84
CA ASN A 267 -4.72 3.64 -7.48
C ASN A 267 -4.60 2.13 -7.24
N VAL A 268 -3.38 1.68 -6.94
CA VAL A 268 -3.07 0.30 -6.56
C VAL A 268 -2.12 0.29 -5.34
N ALA A 269 -2.35 1.21 -4.40
CA ALA A 269 -1.57 1.43 -3.18
C ALA A 269 -0.14 1.96 -3.44
N ASP A 270 0.83 1.63 -2.57
CA ASP A 270 2.18 2.19 -2.61
C ASP A 270 3.20 1.23 -3.25
N VAL A 271 4.26 1.81 -3.83
CA VAL A 271 5.47 1.09 -4.26
C VAL A 271 6.70 1.76 -3.64
N CYS A 272 7.55 0.97 -3.01
CA CYS A 272 8.85 1.38 -2.49
C CYS A 272 9.98 0.70 -3.26
N VAL A 273 10.98 1.47 -3.65
CA VAL A 273 12.15 1.01 -4.40
C VAL A 273 13.42 1.51 -3.70
N THR A 274 14.30 0.59 -3.31
CA THR A 274 15.62 0.91 -2.76
C THR A 274 16.70 0.39 -3.69
N LEU A 275 17.49 1.29 -4.27
CA LEU A 275 18.61 0.97 -5.15
C LEU A 275 19.92 1.01 -4.37
N ILE A 276 20.70 -0.07 -4.49
CA ILE A 276 21.99 -0.23 -3.82
C ILE A 276 23.01 -0.69 -4.87
N ARG A 277 24.10 0.06 -5.01
CA ARG A 277 25.15 -0.19 -6.01
C ARG A 277 26.52 -0.36 -5.37
#